data_AF-A0A6A5X954-F1
#
_entry.id   AF-A0A6A5X954-F1
#
_cell.length_a   1.000
_cell.length_b   1.000
_cell.length_c   1.000
_cell.angle_alpha   90.00
_cell.angle_beta   90.00
_cell.angle_gamma   90.00
#
_symmetry.space_group_name_H-M   'P 1'
#
loop_
_entity.id
_entity.type
_entity.pdbx_description
1 polymer ?
#
loop_
_entity_poly.entity_id
_entity_poly.type
_entity_poly.pdbx_seq_one_letter_code
_entity_poly.pdbx_strand_id
1 'polypeptide(L)'
;MPLFTPSRIIVIIAAFSLFTLFWSWGTSSGEVKQAFPGGQTEKPQNPAAHPAPHPATPQQQPGEKVDGDNKDDIRASMLSSIVLTPTPIHTSTPTPIAKNTETSVKKQDNAGNVVGDKTVESKQEASTETIKQQETSTTESSSHTQAAVQEAKTSATEEVKAGTPSNPTTLVKAISTSKPAVVAQPTPSAPKPEEQEIEKFCNKVKGAPQIMIVLRTSKGEIEEKLSTHLKTLLACAPNFAIFSDHSGAFEGHKVHDALEDISDKFKQQHAEFKQYEDMKTQAVQAGTVDKELDKWKFLPMVYRAYQMNPDSRFWMFIEADTSLSWTNVLQWINRLDYRIPYYSGAPTFLTDVKFAQRGAGIFISQGAMRLYAKSYREHYATTWEPRVSKECCGDMVLSVAMSQAHVEFYDAFPKLQSETPATIDWTNLHWCSPMVSWHPMNADDLSMIWEAERNWTSEHGWSKPFHYGDAFVQIIEPQLEAVKNDWDNISADSKIVKPPGANEADPSSDWAKYSEELRNAVKSPEDCKKVCELATDCVQWKHSTKGEGECYSGKVLRLGRKQPKKEGEPTWTSGWMLDRIQKIKQDWACKETKWRFNQKR
;
A
#
# COMPACT_ATOMS: atom_id res chain seq x y z
N MET A 1 -65.20 18.25 -12.23
CA MET A 1 -64.87 17.37 -13.37
C MET A 1 -64.15 18.21 -14.43
N PRO A 2 -62.94 17.88 -14.87
CA PRO A 2 -62.27 18.64 -15.93
C PRO A 2 -62.86 18.28 -17.30
N LEU A 3 -63.28 19.28 -18.07
CA LEU A 3 -63.77 19.10 -19.44
C LEU A 3 -62.60 18.72 -20.36
N PHE A 4 -62.69 17.55 -21.00
CA PHE A 4 -61.76 17.14 -22.04
C PHE A 4 -62.03 17.93 -23.32
N THR A 5 -61.07 18.76 -23.74
CA THR A 5 -61.13 19.44 -25.03
C THR A 5 -60.72 18.49 -26.18
N PRO A 6 -61.31 18.62 -27.38
CA PRO A 6 -61.02 17.72 -28.51
C PRO A 6 -59.52 17.60 -28.84
N SER A 7 -58.76 18.68 -28.67
CA SER A 7 -57.32 18.74 -28.89
C SER A 7 -56.52 17.76 -28.03
N ARG A 8 -56.99 17.42 -26.82
CA ARG A 8 -56.31 16.45 -25.94
C ARG A 8 -56.56 15.01 -26.34
N ILE A 9 -57.70 14.72 -26.98
CA ILE A 9 -58.03 13.37 -27.49
C ILE A 9 -57.10 13.02 -28.67
N ILE A 10 -56.84 13.99 -29.56
CA ILE A 10 -55.94 13.80 -30.72
C ILE A 10 -54.51 13.46 -30.27
N VAL A 11 -53.99 14.12 -29.23
CA VAL A 11 -52.64 13.83 -28.68
C VAL A 11 -52.57 12.44 -28.06
N ILE A 12 -53.62 11.99 -27.36
CA ILE A 12 -53.67 10.64 -26.77
C ILE A 12 -53.74 9.56 -27.87
N ILE A 13 -54.53 9.78 -28.93
CA ILE A 13 -54.62 8.84 -30.05
C ILE A 13 -53.27 8.75 -30.79
N ALA A 14 -52.61 9.88 -31.06
CA ALA A 14 -51.29 9.90 -31.70
C ALA A 14 -50.21 9.19 -30.85
N ALA A 15 -50.25 9.33 -29.53
CA ALA A 15 -49.34 8.63 -28.62
C ALA A 15 -49.54 7.10 -28.62
N PHE A 16 -50.79 6.63 -28.69
CA PHE A 16 -51.09 5.19 -28.78
C PHE A 16 -50.70 4.58 -30.14
N SER A 17 -50.85 5.32 -31.25
CA SER A 17 -50.41 4.86 -32.58
C SER A 17 -48.89 4.74 -32.73
N LEU A 18 -48.11 5.53 -31.96
CA LEU A 18 -46.65 5.39 -31.92
C LEU A 18 -46.19 4.18 -31.09
N PHE A 19 -46.93 3.80 -30.06
CA PHE A 19 -46.59 2.65 -29.21
C PHE A 19 -46.80 1.30 -29.91
N THR A 20 -47.76 1.18 -30.81
CA THR A 20 -48.00 -0.07 -31.56
C THR A 20 -47.01 -0.31 -32.70
N LEU A 21 -46.38 0.74 -33.23
CA LEU A 21 -45.33 0.62 -34.27
C LEU A 21 -44.00 0.09 -33.71
N PHE A 22 -43.70 0.32 -32.43
CA PHE A 22 -42.48 -0.18 -31.78
C PHE A 22 -42.59 -1.63 -31.27
N TRP A 23 -43.74 -2.29 -31.44
CA TRP A 23 -43.97 -3.66 -30.94
C TRP A 23 -44.07 -4.74 -32.02
N SER A 24 -43.94 -4.39 -33.32
CA SER A 24 -44.07 -5.35 -34.43
C SER A 24 -42.75 -5.73 -35.13
N TRP A 25 -41.65 -5.02 -34.87
CA TRP A 25 -40.32 -5.31 -35.44
C TRP A 25 -39.34 -5.73 -34.34
N GLY A 26 -39.24 -7.04 -34.13
CA GLY A 26 -38.36 -7.63 -33.11
C GLY A 26 -36.89 -7.67 -33.52
N THR A 27 -36.01 -7.50 -32.53
CA THR A 27 -34.59 -7.85 -32.64
C THR A 27 -34.38 -9.28 -32.13
N SER A 28 -33.62 -10.07 -32.90
CA SER A 28 -33.36 -11.48 -32.60
C SER A 28 -32.42 -11.65 -31.41
N SER A 29 -32.90 -12.24 -30.30
CA SER A 29 -32.07 -12.75 -29.21
C SER A 29 -31.98 -14.28 -29.30
N GLY A 30 -30.80 -14.81 -29.64
CA GLY A 30 -30.53 -16.25 -29.58
C GLY A 30 -30.36 -16.71 -28.13
N GLU A 31 -31.05 -17.80 -27.76
CA GLU A 31 -30.91 -18.41 -26.44
C GLU A 31 -29.51 -19.03 -26.23
N VAL A 32 -28.85 -18.68 -25.12
CA VAL A 32 -27.75 -19.48 -24.56
C VAL A 32 -28.25 -20.12 -23.27
N LYS A 33 -28.49 -21.43 -23.32
CA LYS A 33 -28.92 -22.20 -22.14
C LYS A 33 -27.74 -22.44 -21.21
N GLN A 34 -27.85 -21.98 -19.97
CA GLN A 34 -26.98 -22.44 -18.88
C GLN A 34 -27.44 -23.83 -18.41
N ALA A 35 -26.50 -24.76 -18.26
CA ALA A 35 -26.74 -26.07 -17.67
C ALA A 35 -25.74 -26.30 -16.53
N PHE A 36 -26.26 -26.50 -15.32
CA PHE A 36 -25.51 -27.01 -14.18
C PHE A 36 -25.40 -28.55 -14.26
N PRO A 37 -24.31 -29.14 -13.75
CA PRO A 37 -24.34 -30.52 -13.29
C PRO A 37 -23.96 -30.64 -11.80
N GLY A 38 -24.94 -31.02 -10.97
CA GLY A 38 -24.67 -31.83 -9.78
C GLY A 38 -24.63 -33.30 -10.19
N GLY A 39 -23.76 -34.11 -9.58
CA GLY A 39 -23.60 -35.52 -9.96
C GLY A 39 -24.33 -36.49 -9.04
N GLN A 40 -24.61 -37.70 -9.56
CA GLN A 40 -24.20 -38.95 -8.89
C GLN A 40 -24.23 -40.17 -9.84
N THR A 41 -23.19 -40.99 -9.71
CA THR A 41 -23.07 -42.45 -9.98
C THR A 41 -24.10 -43.19 -10.83
N GLU A 42 -23.64 -43.84 -11.91
CA GLU A 42 -23.55 -45.32 -12.01
C GLU A 42 -22.68 -45.81 -13.20
N LYS A 43 -22.16 -47.03 -13.07
CA LYS A 43 -21.45 -47.86 -14.09
C LYS A 43 -22.32 -49.13 -14.28
N PRO A 44 -22.26 -49.94 -15.38
CA PRO A 44 -21.01 -50.30 -16.07
C PRO A 44 -21.07 -50.61 -17.60
N GLN A 45 -19.92 -51.09 -18.09
CA GLN A 45 -19.70 -51.97 -19.26
C GLN A 45 -19.57 -51.38 -20.69
N ASN A 46 -18.86 -52.18 -21.51
CA ASN A 46 -18.10 -51.87 -22.72
C ASN A 46 -18.58 -52.84 -23.84
N PRO A 47 -18.38 -52.55 -25.14
CA PRO A 47 -17.31 -53.31 -25.81
C PRO A 47 -16.49 -52.55 -26.88
N ALA A 48 -15.28 -53.08 -27.08
CA ALA A 48 -14.21 -52.64 -27.97
C ALA A 48 -14.51 -52.64 -29.49
N ALA A 49 -13.78 -51.82 -30.26
CA ALA A 49 -12.65 -52.26 -31.14
C ALA A 49 -12.28 -51.25 -32.27
N HIS A 50 -11.03 -50.77 -32.26
CA HIS A 50 -10.03 -50.51 -33.35
C HIS A 50 -10.39 -50.35 -34.86
N PRO A 51 -9.47 -49.87 -35.74
CA PRO A 51 -8.11 -49.31 -35.52
C PRO A 51 -7.81 -47.95 -36.22
N ALA A 52 -6.60 -47.42 -36.02
CA ALA A 52 -5.98 -46.32 -36.77
C ALA A 52 -4.95 -46.81 -37.81
N PRO A 53 -4.50 -45.98 -38.76
CA PRO A 53 -3.33 -46.24 -39.62
C PRO A 53 -2.04 -45.53 -39.14
N HIS A 54 -0.88 -46.13 -39.46
CA HIS A 54 0.48 -45.73 -39.06
C HIS A 54 1.34 -45.25 -40.28
N PRO A 55 2.60 -44.80 -40.10
CA PRO A 55 3.27 -43.85 -41.02
C PRO A 55 4.20 -44.46 -42.08
N ALA A 56 4.82 -43.59 -42.90
CA ALA A 56 5.79 -43.93 -43.94
C ALA A 56 7.27 -43.83 -43.50
N THR A 57 8.16 -44.47 -44.28
CA THR A 57 9.54 -44.91 -43.94
C THR A 57 10.61 -44.14 -44.77
N PRO A 58 11.89 -44.01 -44.31
CA PRO A 58 12.89 -43.11 -44.93
C PRO A 58 13.86 -43.77 -45.94
N GLN A 59 14.76 -42.96 -46.55
CA GLN A 59 15.86 -43.40 -47.44
C GLN A 59 17.27 -42.96 -46.96
N GLN A 60 18.30 -43.67 -47.46
CA GLN A 60 19.76 -43.48 -47.29
C GLN A 60 20.43 -43.38 -48.69
N GLN A 61 21.68 -42.99 -48.93
CA GLN A 61 22.94 -42.60 -48.22
C GLN A 61 23.79 -41.78 -49.26
N PRO A 62 25.09 -41.38 -49.09
CA PRO A 62 26.01 -41.30 -47.93
C PRO A 62 26.43 -39.82 -47.64
N GLY A 63 27.43 -39.45 -46.83
CA GLY A 63 28.30 -40.19 -45.89
C GLY A 63 29.81 -40.00 -46.14
N GLU A 64 30.48 -39.15 -45.36
CA GLU A 64 31.93 -38.84 -45.40
C GLU A 64 32.52 -38.83 -43.97
N LYS A 65 33.80 -39.20 -43.81
CA LYS A 65 34.51 -39.30 -42.52
C LYS A 65 35.49 -38.15 -42.31
N VAL A 66 35.51 -37.55 -41.12
CA VAL A 66 36.71 -36.94 -40.54
C VAL A 66 36.74 -37.25 -39.03
N ASP A 67 37.87 -37.74 -38.53
CA ASP A 67 38.09 -38.06 -37.12
C ASP A 67 38.39 -36.79 -36.29
N GLY A 68 38.08 -36.82 -34.99
CA GLY A 68 38.45 -35.74 -34.06
C GLY A 68 37.91 -35.96 -32.64
N ASP A 69 38.78 -36.38 -31.72
CA ASP A 69 38.48 -36.45 -30.29
C ASP A 69 38.04 -35.09 -29.73
N ASN A 70 36.93 -35.06 -29.00
CA ASN A 70 36.85 -34.24 -27.80
C ASN A 70 35.92 -34.82 -26.73
N LYS A 71 36.47 -35.12 -25.55
CA LYS A 71 35.69 -35.51 -24.37
C LYS A 71 35.40 -34.27 -23.54
N ASP A 72 34.25 -33.64 -23.73
CA ASP A 72 33.68 -32.67 -22.78
C ASP A 72 32.19 -32.38 -23.07
N ASP A 73 31.34 -33.41 -23.17
CA ASP A 73 29.88 -33.19 -23.30
C ASP A 73 28.98 -34.27 -22.66
N ILE A 74 29.39 -34.81 -21.50
CA ILE A 74 28.54 -35.67 -20.66
C ILE A 74 28.59 -35.20 -19.20
N ARG A 75 28.12 -33.98 -18.95
CA ARG A 75 27.80 -33.50 -17.59
C ARG A 75 26.62 -32.52 -17.50
N ALA A 76 26.15 -31.94 -18.61
CA ALA A 76 25.03 -30.99 -18.62
C ALA A 76 23.61 -31.62 -18.59
N SER A 77 23.47 -32.91 -18.92
CA SER A 77 22.14 -33.54 -19.15
C SER A 77 21.49 -34.20 -17.92
N MET A 78 22.09 -34.15 -16.73
CA MET A 78 21.62 -34.86 -15.52
C MET A 78 21.04 -33.94 -14.41
N LEU A 79 21.04 -32.61 -14.59
CA LEU A 79 20.55 -31.65 -13.59
C LEU A 79 19.24 -30.95 -13.96
N SER A 80 18.65 -31.26 -15.12
CA SER A 80 17.38 -30.64 -15.56
C SER A 80 16.11 -31.36 -15.03
N SER A 81 16.25 -32.34 -14.13
CA SER A 81 15.16 -33.24 -13.73
C SER A 81 15.03 -33.39 -12.21
N ILE A 82 15.10 -32.27 -11.47
CA ILE A 82 14.63 -32.20 -10.07
C ILE A 82 13.51 -31.16 -10.00
N VAL A 83 12.27 -31.65 -10.08
CA VAL A 83 11.10 -30.86 -9.72
C VAL A 83 11.09 -30.76 -8.20
N LEU A 84 11.50 -29.61 -7.66
CA LEU A 84 11.24 -29.26 -6.27
C LEU A 84 9.73 -29.10 -6.10
N THR A 85 9.08 -30.10 -5.52
CA THR A 85 7.66 -30.03 -5.14
C THR A 85 7.49 -28.97 -4.05
N PRO A 86 6.55 -28.02 -4.19
CA PRO A 86 6.29 -27.05 -3.13
C PRO A 86 5.75 -27.75 -1.89
N THR A 87 6.40 -27.54 -0.75
CA THR A 87 5.90 -28.01 0.55
C THR A 87 4.57 -27.31 0.86
N PRO A 88 3.51 -28.02 1.28
CA PRO A 88 2.24 -27.37 1.59
C PRO A 88 2.37 -26.39 2.75
N ILE A 89 1.94 -25.16 2.54
CA ILE A 89 1.74 -24.20 3.63
C ILE A 89 0.53 -24.69 4.43
N HIS A 90 0.74 -25.07 5.69
CA HIS A 90 -0.34 -25.39 6.62
C HIS A 90 -1.09 -24.11 7.03
N THR A 91 -2.06 -23.68 6.23
CA THR A 91 -3.10 -22.74 6.67
C THR A 91 -4.14 -23.49 7.49
N SER A 92 -4.09 -23.35 8.82
CA SER A 92 -5.13 -23.88 9.71
C SER A 92 -6.36 -22.96 9.69
N THR A 93 -7.41 -23.37 8.99
CA THR A 93 -8.74 -22.75 9.05
C THR A 93 -9.71 -23.75 9.71
N PRO A 94 -10.54 -23.35 10.70
CA PRO A 94 -11.35 -24.29 11.46
C PRO A 94 -12.61 -24.73 10.69
N THR A 95 -12.82 -26.04 10.59
CA THR A 95 -14.04 -26.66 10.03
C THR A 95 -15.13 -26.78 11.10
N PRO A 96 -16.41 -26.47 10.80
CA PRO A 96 -17.46 -26.37 11.83
C PRO A 96 -17.94 -27.72 12.37
N ILE A 97 -18.23 -27.78 13.67
CA ILE A 97 -18.88 -28.93 14.31
C ILE A 97 -20.38 -28.92 13.97
N ALA A 98 -20.79 -29.87 13.14
CA ALA A 98 -22.21 -30.14 12.89
C ALA A 98 -22.86 -30.82 14.10
N LYS A 99 -24.09 -30.41 14.42
CA LYS A 99 -24.92 -31.01 15.47
C LYS A 99 -25.36 -32.41 15.03
N ASN A 100 -25.22 -33.40 15.92
CA ASN A 100 -26.06 -34.59 15.87
C ASN A 100 -27.04 -34.56 17.05
N THR A 101 -28.30 -34.75 16.71
CA THR A 101 -29.43 -34.87 17.62
C THR A 101 -29.51 -36.30 18.13
N GLU A 102 -29.71 -36.52 19.43
CA GLU A 102 -30.50 -37.67 19.86
C GLU A 102 -31.21 -37.43 21.19
N THR A 103 -32.48 -37.84 21.22
CA THR A 103 -33.42 -37.60 22.32
C THR A 103 -33.63 -38.91 23.07
N SER A 104 -33.55 -38.91 24.40
CA SER A 104 -34.11 -39.99 25.23
C SER A 104 -34.45 -39.54 26.64
N VAL A 105 -35.42 -40.22 27.25
CA VAL A 105 -36.31 -39.71 28.32
C VAL A 105 -36.46 -40.75 29.45
N LYS A 106 -36.76 -40.28 30.69
CA LYS A 106 -36.91 -41.01 31.99
C LYS A 106 -35.58 -41.21 32.74
N LYS A 107 -35.54 -41.23 34.09
CA LYS A 107 -36.57 -41.25 35.16
C LYS A 107 -35.95 -40.48 36.36
N GLN A 108 -36.60 -39.48 36.99
CA GLN A 108 -37.62 -39.56 38.06
C GLN A 108 -37.05 -39.91 39.45
N ASP A 109 -37.71 -39.38 40.49
CA ASP A 109 -37.56 -39.67 41.94
C ASP A 109 -36.36 -39.04 42.67
N ASN A 110 -36.47 -38.55 43.92
CA ASN A 110 -37.60 -37.98 44.69
C ASN A 110 -37.05 -37.35 45.99
N ALA A 111 -37.67 -36.29 46.53
CA ALA A 111 -37.51 -35.74 47.91
C ALA A 111 -36.07 -35.45 48.46
N GLY A 112 -35.84 -34.52 49.38
CA GLY A 112 -36.72 -33.56 50.02
C GLY A 112 -36.18 -33.11 51.39
N ASN A 113 -36.06 -31.79 51.55
CA ASN A 113 -36.30 -31.05 52.80
C ASN A 113 -35.19 -30.90 53.89
N VAL A 114 -35.19 -29.68 54.48
CA VAL A 114 -34.74 -29.27 55.86
C VAL A 114 -33.30 -28.74 56.12
N VAL A 115 -33.20 -27.39 56.12
CA VAL A 115 -32.69 -26.45 57.17
C VAL A 115 -31.29 -26.61 57.84
N GLY A 116 -30.54 -25.49 57.90
CA GLY A 116 -29.43 -25.22 58.85
C GLY A 116 -28.30 -24.38 58.24
N ASP A 117 -28.49 -23.07 58.01
CA ASP A 117 -28.10 -21.93 58.86
C ASP A 117 -26.57 -21.67 59.01
N LYS A 118 -26.11 -20.53 58.43
CA LYS A 118 -24.85 -19.77 58.67
C LYS A 118 -23.49 -20.54 58.59
N THR A 119 -22.35 -19.98 58.19
CA THR A 119 -21.83 -18.62 58.39
C THR A 119 -20.58 -18.36 57.51
N VAL A 120 -20.18 -17.08 57.41
CA VAL A 120 -18.85 -16.54 57.05
C VAL A 120 -18.33 -16.71 55.60
N GLU A 121 -18.04 -15.53 55.06
CA GLU A 121 -17.39 -15.18 53.80
C GLU A 121 -15.89 -14.96 54.01
N SER A 122 -15.00 -15.67 53.29
CA SER A 122 -13.67 -15.15 52.87
C SER A 122 -12.87 -16.07 51.91
N LYS A 123 -12.62 -15.52 50.71
CA LYS A 123 -11.41 -15.61 49.83
C LYS A 123 -10.47 -16.83 49.90
N GLN A 124 -10.31 -17.54 48.77
CA GLN A 124 -9.19 -17.42 47.80
C GLN A 124 -9.53 -18.25 46.54
N GLU A 125 -9.53 -17.68 45.33
CA GLU A 125 -8.39 -17.45 44.41
C GLU A 125 -7.77 -18.71 43.78
N ALA A 126 -8.19 -19.00 42.55
CA ALA A 126 -7.43 -19.65 41.48
C ALA A 126 -8.11 -19.25 40.15
N SER A 127 -7.61 -18.24 39.41
CA SER A 127 -6.49 -18.31 38.46
C SER A 127 -6.77 -19.20 37.24
N THR A 128 -7.15 -18.58 36.12
CA THR A 128 -6.94 -19.16 34.78
C THR A 128 -6.51 -18.05 33.83
N GLU A 129 -5.34 -18.23 33.22
CA GLU A 129 -4.68 -17.24 32.38
C GLU A 129 -5.39 -17.07 31.02
N THR A 130 -5.34 -15.87 30.46
CA THR A 130 -5.72 -15.62 29.06
C THR A 130 -4.51 -15.04 28.33
N ILE A 131 -4.02 -15.77 27.33
CA ILE A 131 -2.86 -15.40 26.53
C ILE A 131 -3.21 -14.18 25.67
N LYS A 132 -2.57 -13.05 25.94
CA LYS A 132 -2.51 -11.91 25.01
C LYS A 132 -1.30 -12.07 24.10
N GLN A 133 -1.50 -12.01 22.79
CA GLN A 133 -0.42 -11.73 21.86
C GLN A 133 -0.14 -10.23 21.88
N GLN A 134 1.14 -9.87 21.85
CA GLN A 134 1.63 -8.51 22.08
C GLN A 134 2.44 -8.06 20.87
N GLU A 135 1.87 -7.14 20.08
CA GLU A 135 2.63 -6.42 19.05
C GLU A 135 3.38 -5.26 19.72
N THR A 136 4.72 -5.33 19.77
CA THR A 136 5.55 -4.26 20.32
C THR A 136 6.07 -3.34 19.22
N SER A 137 5.43 -2.18 19.06
CA SER A 137 6.06 -1.01 18.41
C SER A 137 6.72 -0.14 19.47
N THR A 138 8.05 -0.23 19.60
CA THR A 138 8.83 0.63 20.51
C THR A 138 9.33 1.88 19.79
N THR A 139 8.72 3.02 20.08
CA THR A 139 9.28 4.35 19.84
C THR A 139 10.28 4.68 20.96
N GLU A 140 11.55 4.92 20.62
CA GLU A 140 12.53 5.45 21.58
C GLU A 140 12.88 6.91 21.27
N SER A 141 12.79 7.74 22.30
CA SER A 141 13.07 9.17 22.27
C SER A 141 14.57 9.42 22.46
N SER A 142 15.17 10.23 21.59
CA SER A 142 16.58 10.61 21.65
C SER A 142 16.83 11.68 22.72
N SER A 143 17.27 11.25 23.92
CA SER A 143 17.77 12.17 24.94
C SER A 143 19.28 12.42 24.78
N HIS A 144 19.65 13.61 24.32
CA HIS A 144 21.03 14.07 24.31
C HIS A 144 21.50 14.42 25.74
N THR A 145 22.49 13.69 26.24
CA THR A 145 23.24 14.09 27.46
C THR A 145 24.39 15.01 27.07
N GLN A 146 24.33 16.29 27.45
CA GLN A 146 25.45 17.21 27.33
C GLN A 146 26.40 17.11 28.53
N ALA A 147 27.69 17.29 28.27
CA ALA A 147 28.74 17.25 29.28
C ALA A 147 28.77 18.52 30.15
N ALA A 148 29.22 18.36 31.39
CA ALA A 148 29.24 19.43 32.38
C ALA A 148 30.32 20.49 32.12
N VAL A 149 29.97 21.76 32.30
CA VAL A 149 30.89 22.83 32.71
C VAL A 149 30.23 23.57 33.88
N GLN A 150 30.95 23.68 34.99
CA GLN A 150 30.53 24.48 36.14
C GLN A 150 30.91 25.94 35.91
N GLU A 151 30.01 26.87 36.19
CA GLU A 151 30.39 28.14 36.83
C GLU A 151 29.22 28.73 37.60
N ALA A 152 29.52 29.48 38.66
CA ALA A 152 28.54 29.91 39.66
C ALA A 152 28.44 31.43 39.72
N LYS A 153 27.21 31.97 39.89
CA LYS A 153 26.84 32.97 40.93
C LYS A 153 25.44 33.58 40.79
N THR A 154 24.69 33.51 41.90
CA THR A 154 23.80 34.53 42.50
C THR A 154 23.04 35.55 41.63
N SER A 155 21.70 35.45 41.69
CA SER A 155 20.74 36.49 42.15
C SER A 155 20.83 37.94 41.63
N ALA A 156 19.78 38.41 40.93
CA ALA A 156 18.97 39.57 41.35
C ALA A 156 17.72 39.80 40.45
N THR A 157 16.72 40.41 41.08
CA THR A 157 15.34 40.83 40.72
C THR A 157 15.13 41.82 39.56
N GLU A 158 13.87 41.88 39.07
CA GLU A 158 13.13 43.08 38.57
C GLU A 158 13.66 43.84 37.32
N GLU A 159 12.88 44.53 36.49
CA GLU A 159 11.47 44.54 36.06
C GLU A 159 11.36 45.61 34.92
N VAL A 160 10.38 45.48 34.02
CA VAL A 160 9.64 46.62 33.39
C VAL A 160 10.32 47.58 32.36
N LYS A 161 9.87 47.40 31.10
CA LYS A 161 9.46 48.38 30.05
C LYS A 161 10.41 49.49 29.48
N ALA A 162 10.66 49.31 28.18
CA ALA A 162 10.25 50.16 27.04
C ALA A 162 10.60 51.68 26.97
N GLY A 163 11.10 52.11 25.80
CA GLY A 163 11.02 53.52 25.36
C GLY A 163 12.15 54.03 24.45
N THR A 164 12.02 53.86 23.13
CA THR A 164 12.64 54.72 22.09
C THR A 164 11.98 56.13 22.12
N PRO A 165 12.42 57.14 21.31
CA PRO A 165 13.64 57.31 20.51
C PRO A 165 14.31 58.71 20.63
N SER A 166 15.52 58.90 20.06
CA SER A 166 15.89 60.18 19.40
C SER A 166 17.22 60.09 18.61
N ASN A 167 17.22 60.69 17.41
CA ASN A 167 18.39 61.11 16.63
C ASN A 167 18.46 62.65 16.72
N PRO A 168 19.65 63.30 16.67
CA PRO A 168 20.14 63.80 15.38
C PRO A 168 21.69 63.92 15.18
N THR A 169 22.10 63.82 13.90
CA THR A 169 23.07 64.66 13.12
C THR A 169 24.15 65.52 13.85
N THR A 170 25.41 65.75 13.40
CA THR A 170 26.08 65.70 12.06
C THR A 170 27.63 65.83 12.17
N LEU A 171 28.38 65.45 11.11
CA LEU A 171 29.67 66.03 10.62
C LEU A 171 30.89 66.26 11.56
N VAL A 172 32.05 65.67 11.20
CA VAL A 172 33.29 66.39 10.79
C VAL A 172 34.02 65.57 9.70
N LYS A 173 34.77 66.25 8.82
CA LYS A 173 35.42 65.75 7.60
C LYS A 173 36.94 65.81 7.74
N ALA A 174 37.67 64.79 7.29
CA ALA A 174 39.13 64.84 7.12
C ALA A 174 39.54 64.18 5.78
N ILE A 175 40.59 64.72 5.16
CA ILE A 175 41.00 64.43 3.77
C ILE A 175 42.39 63.80 3.80
N SER A 176 42.62 62.73 3.03
CA SER A 176 43.93 62.49 2.38
C SER A 176 43.80 61.56 1.17
N THR A 177 44.77 61.65 0.25
CA THR A 177 44.71 61.17 -1.13
C THR A 177 45.82 60.16 -1.46
N SER A 178 45.47 59.01 -2.05
CA SER A 178 46.23 58.37 -3.15
C SER A 178 45.50 57.14 -3.74
N LYS A 179 45.84 56.78 -4.97
CA LYS A 179 45.17 55.85 -5.90
C LYS A 179 46.22 54.86 -6.45
N PRO A 180 45.89 53.67 -7.02
CA PRO A 180 44.73 52.79 -6.85
C PRO A 180 45.11 51.40 -6.29
N ALA A 181 44.17 50.70 -5.66
CA ALA A 181 44.30 49.26 -5.36
C ALA A 181 43.40 48.40 -6.27
N VAL A 182 43.80 47.15 -6.49
CA VAL A 182 43.17 46.20 -7.41
C VAL A 182 41.71 45.92 -7.06
N VAL A 183 40.83 45.96 -8.07
CA VAL A 183 39.42 45.56 -7.94
C VAL A 183 39.32 44.04 -7.85
N ALA A 184 39.13 43.51 -6.64
CA ALA A 184 38.57 42.19 -6.46
C ALA A 184 37.04 42.28 -6.60
N GLN A 185 36.47 41.54 -7.55
CA GLN A 185 35.01 41.48 -7.72
C GLN A 185 34.37 40.69 -6.57
N PRO A 186 33.26 41.16 -5.98
CA PRO A 186 32.37 40.27 -5.24
C PRO A 186 31.62 39.38 -6.25
N THR A 187 31.78 38.06 -6.11
CA THR A 187 31.02 37.09 -6.91
C THR A 187 29.52 37.27 -6.64
N PRO A 188 28.66 37.44 -7.67
CA PRO A 188 27.22 37.43 -7.46
C PRO A 188 26.79 36.00 -7.10
N SER A 189 26.15 35.83 -5.94
CA SER A 189 25.38 34.63 -5.67
C SER A 189 24.24 34.53 -6.69
N ALA A 190 24.27 33.50 -7.54
CA ALA A 190 23.20 33.25 -8.49
C ALA A 190 21.87 33.01 -7.73
N PRO A 191 20.74 33.63 -8.14
CA PRO A 191 19.44 33.30 -7.59
C PRO A 191 19.06 31.87 -8.01
N LYS A 192 18.24 31.19 -7.20
CA LYS A 192 17.68 29.84 -7.48
C LYS A 192 16.36 29.99 -8.25
N PRO A 193 16.31 29.88 -9.60
CA PRO A 193 15.13 30.29 -10.38
C PRO A 193 14.27 29.10 -10.86
N GLU A 194 14.87 27.91 -10.91
CA GLU A 194 14.36 26.75 -11.64
C GLU A 194 13.24 26.02 -10.87
N GLU A 195 13.34 25.97 -9.54
CA GLU A 195 12.35 25.30 -8.69
C GLU A 195 10.97 26.00 -8.71
N GLN A 196 10.95 27.34 -8.70
CA GLN A 196 9.70 28.13 -8.74
C GLN A 196 9.05 28.19 -10.14
N GLU A 197 9.80 27.97 -11.21
CA GLU A 197 9.24 27.85 -12.58
C GLU A 197 8.52 26.52 -12.77
N ILE A 198 9.10 25.42 -12.25
CA ILE A 198 8.50 24.08 -12.31
C ILE A 198 7.19 24.03 -11.49
N GLU A 199 7.16 24.61 -10.29
CA GLU A 199 5.94 24.76 -9.48
C GLU A 199 4.82 25.51 -10.21
N LYS A 200 5.15 26.61 -10.91
CA LYS A 200 4.20 27.38 -11.73
C LYS A 200 3.71 26.65 -12.98
N PHE A 201 4.32 25.52 -13.33
CA PHE A 201 3.96 24.71 -14.49
C PHE A 201 3.17 23.46 -14.08
N CYS A 202 3.59 22.74 -13.03
CA CYS A 202 2.94 21.49 -12.60
C CYS A 202 1.48 21.66 -12.18
N ASN A 203 1.09 22.81 -11.62
CA ASN A 203 -0.29 23.13 -11.25
C ASN A 203 -1.20 23.55 -12.42
N LYS A 204 -0.62 23.77 -13.61
CA LYS A 204 -1.33 24.11 -14.86
C LYS A 204 -1.40 22.95 -15.85
N VAL A 205 -0.85 21.78 -15.50
CA VAL A 205 -0.88 20.58 -16.35
C VAL A 205 -2.33 20.17 -16.62
N LYS A 206 -2.61 19.72 -17.85
CA LYS A 206 -3.96 19.34 -18.28
C LYS A 206 -4.54 18.26 -17.36
N GLY A 207 -5.59 18.63 -16.62
CA GLY A 207 -6.29 17.78 -15.66
C GLY A 207 -6.13 18.22 -14.21
N ALA A 208 -5.11 19.03 -13.88
CA ALA A 208 -4.87 19.49 -12.51
C ALA A 208 -6.09 20.14 -11.84
N PRO A 209 -6.87 21.04 -12.50
CA PRO A 209 -8.08 21.60 -11.90
C PRO A 209 -9.26 20.63 -11.78
N GLN A 210 -9.16 19.41 -12.33
CA GLN A 210 -10.26 18.43 -12.39
C GLN A 210 -10.21 17.40 -11.24
N ILE A 211 -9.11 17.37 -10.49
CA ILE A 211 -8.92 16.48 -9.34
C ILE A 211 -8.69 17.28 -8.06
N MET A 212 -9.21 16.77 -6.96
CA MET A 212 -8.93 17.24 -5.60
C MET A 212 -8.08 16.20 -4.85
N ILE A 213 -6.95 16.63 -4.30
CA ILE A 213 -6.15 15.80 -3.37
C ILE A 213 -6.69 16.01 -1.95
N VAL A 214 -7.01 14.92 -1.26
CA VAL A 214 -7.49 14.97 0.12
C VAL A 214 -6.48 14.26 1.01
N LEU A 215 -5.63 15.04 1.69
CA LEU A 215 -4.62 14.50 2.58
C LEU A 215 -5.19 14.32 3.98
N ARG A 216 -5.06 13.12 4.52
CA ARG A 216 -5.52 12.72 5.85
C ARG A 216 -4.33 12.52 6.78
N THR A 217 -4.42 13.06 7.99
CA THR A 217 -3.37 12.98 9.01
C THR A 217 -3.98 12.91 10.42
N SER A 218 -3.14 13.05 11.44
CA SER A 218 -3.51 13.21 12.84
C SER A 218 -2.81 14.42 13.44
N LYS A 219 -3.35 14.99 14.53
CA LYS A 219 -2.69 16.07 15.29
C LYS A 219 -1.34 15.63 15.85
N GLY A 220 -1.16 14.33 16.10
CA GLY A 220 0.08 13.75 16.61
C GLY A 220 1.20 13.60 15.57
N GLU A 221 0.88 13.58 14.27
CA GLU A 221 1.85 13.30 13.18
C GLU A 221 2.04 14.50 12.24
N ILE A 222 1.22 15.55 12.37
CA ILE A 222 1.18 16.66 11.40
C ILE A 222 2.51 17.39 11.27
N GLU A 223 3.24 17.59 12.38
CA GLU A 223 4.54 18.27 12.39
C GLU A 223 5.66 17.45 11.74
N GLU A 224 5.56 16.12 11.78
CA GLU A 224 6.56 15.20 11.22
C GLU A 224 6.30 14.93 9.72
N LYS A 225 5.05 14.69 9.34
CA LYS A 225 4.70 14.13 8.02
C LYS A 225 4.20 15.14 6.98
N LEU A 226 3.63 16.29 7.38
CA LEU A 226 2.91 17.15 6.44
C LEU A 226 3.80 18.08 5.61
N SER A 227 4.90 18.60 6.17
CA SER A 227 5.75 19.61 5.52
C SER A 227 6.30 19.17 4.16
N THR A 228 6.64 17.89 3.99
CA THR A 228 7.11 17.36 2.70
C THR A 228 6.02 17.44 1.64
N HIS A 229 4.78 17.06 1.96
CA HIS A 229 3.66 17.15 1.01
C HIS A 229 3.34 18.59 0.59
N LEU A 230 3.44 19.55 1.52
CA LEU A 230 3.23 20.98 1.22
C LEU A 230 4.27 21.54 0.24
N LYS A 231 5.52 21.11 0.37
CA LYS A 231 6.66 21.53 -0.48
C LYS A 231 6.77 20.75 -1.80
N THR A 232 5.89 19.76 -2.02
CA THR A 232 5.95 18.85 -3.18
C THR A 232 4.59 18.74 -3.87
N LEU A 233 3.86 17.64 -3.66
CA LEU A 233 2.57 17.33 -4.27
C LEU A 233 1.54 18.46 -4.14
N LEU A 234 1.40 19.05 -2.95
CA LEU A 234 0.35 20.05 -2.68
C LEU A 234 0.69 21.45 -3.20
N ALA A 235 1.97 21.74 -3.50
CA ALA A 235 2.33 22.92 -4.29
C ALA A 235 1.87 22.79 -5.75
N CYS A 236 1.79 21.55 -6.27
CA CYS A 236 1.34 21.23 -7.61
C CYS A 236 -0.16 20.94 -7.74
N ALA A 237 -0.85 20.53 -6.67
CA ALA A 237 -2.30 20.29 -6.69
C ALA A 237 -3.08 21.61 -6.50
N PRO A 238 -3.82 22.14 -7.51
CA PRO A 238 -4.54 23.41 -7.36
C PRO A 238 -5.79 23.27 -6.48
N ASN A 239 -6.33 22.05 -6.33
CA ASN A 239 -7.40 21.74 -5.39
C ASN A 239 -6.90 20.72 -4.37
N PHE A 240 -6.86 21.10 -3.09
CA PHE A 240 -6.65 20.14 -2.02
C PHE A 240 -7.35 20.53 -0.72
N ALA A 241 -7.46 19.56 0.18
CA ALA A 241 -7.83 19.79 1.57
C ALA A 241 -7.00 18.88 2.49
N ILE A 242 -6.72 19.37 3.69
CA ILE A 242 -5.99 18.64 4.73
C ILE A 242 -6.99 18.36 5.85
N PHE A 243 -7.16 17.08 6.20
CA PHE A 243 -8.06 16.60 7.24
C PHE A 243 -7.30 15.92 8.37
N SER A 244 -7.71 16.19 9.60
CA SER A 244 -7.14 15.62 10.82
C SER A 244 -8.23 15.27 11.83
N ASP A 245 -7.84 14.72 12.99
CA ASP A 245 -8.70 14.59 14.19
C ASP A 245 -8.87 15.92 14.95
N HIS A 246 -8.38 17.03 14.40
CA HIS A 246 -8.46 18.35 15.03
C HIS A 246 -8.43 19.47 13.97
N SER A 247 -9.14 20.57 14.21
CA SER A 247 -9.11 21.76 13.33
C SER A 247 -7.90 22.66 13.62
N GLY A 248 -7.42 23.40 12.62
CA GLY A 248 -6.31 24.33 12.86
C GLY A 248 -5.70 24.88 11.58
N ALA A 249 -4.41 25.22 11.67
CA ALA A 249 -3.58 25.56 10.53
C ALA A 249 -2.15 25.03 10.72
N PHE A 250 -1.48 24.68 9.63
CA PHE A 250 -0.09 24.24 9.61
C PHE A 250 0.61 24.82 8.38
N GLU A 251 1.80 25.41 8.56
CA GLU A 251 2.56 26.14 7.52
C GLU A 251 1.69 27.11 6.67
N GLY A 252 0.67 27.73 7.27
CA GLY A 252 -0.26 28.66 6.59
C GLY A 252 -1.46 28.02 5.89
N HIS A 253 -1.55 26.68 5.86
CA HIS A 253 -2.66 25.93 5.26
C HIS A 253 -3.69 25.52 6.32
N LYS A 254 -4.98 25.57 5.95
CA LYS A 254 -6.08 25.18 6.86
C LYS A 254 -6.15 23.66 7.03
N VAL A 255 -6.26 23.23 8.28
CA VAL A 255 -6.50 21.84 8.68
C VAL A 255 -7.95 21.70 9.14
N HIS A 256 -8.68 20.78 8.52
CA HIS A 256 -10.09 20.52 8.78
C HIS A 256 -10.26 19.38 9.77
N ASP A 257 -11.16 19.54 10.74
CA ASP A 257 -11.55 18.48 11.65
C ASP A 257 -12.47 17.48 10.93
N ALA A 258 -12.04 16.23 10.79
CA ALA A 258 -12.83 15.15 10.19
C ALA A 258 -13.84 14.53 11.17
N LEU A 259 -13.80 14.91 12.46
CA LEU A 259 -14.61 14.38 13.55
C LEU A 259 -15.66 15.37 14.06
N GLU A 260 -15.63 16.61 13.54
CA GLU A 260 -16.55 17.70 13.88
C GLU A 260 -18.02 17.25 13.86
N ASP A 261 -18.42 16.58 12.76
CA ASP A 261 -19.78 16.13 12.47
C ASP A 261 -20.18 14.78 13.12
N ILE A 262 -19.31 14.12 13.91
CA ILE A 262 -19.70 12.92 14.66
C ILE A 262 -20.74 13.31 15.72
N SER A 263 -21.83 12.56 15.87
CA SER A 263 -22.87 12.91 16.82
C SER A 263 -22.42 12.79 18.29
N ASP A 264 -22.89 13.70 19.14
CA ASP A 264 -22.52 13.77 20.56
C ASP A 264 -22.79 12.46 21.31
N LYS A 265 -23.81 11.70 20.86
CA LYS A 265 -24.10 10.36 21.35
C LYS A 265 -22.88 9.44 21.25
N PHE A 266 -22.24 9.38 20.08
CA PHE A 266 -21.05 8.52 19.90
C PHE A 266 -19.83 9.12 20.59
N LYS A 267 -19.62 10.45 20.52
CA LYS A 267 -18.55 11.14 21.27
C LYS A 267 -18.60 10.85 22.79
N GLN A 268 -19.79 10.69 23.37
CA GLN A 268 -19.98 10.36 24.79
C GLN A 268 -19.92 8.86 25.12
N GLN A 269 -20.26 7.98 24.17
CA GLN A 269 -20.34 6.53 24.39
C GLN A 269 -19.03 5.79 24.13
N HIS A 270 -18.08 6.43 23.45
CA HIS A 270 -16.87 5.80 22.91
C HIS A 270 -15.61 6.41 23.53
N ALA A 271 -14.77 5.57 24.14
CA ALA A 271 -13.64 6.00 24.95
C ALA A 271 -12.56 6.72 24.13
N GLU A 272 -12.41 6.37 22.85
CA GLU A 272 -11.47 7.00 21.92
C GLU A 272 -11.72 8.51 21.75
N PHE A 273 -12.97 8.99 21.94
CA PHE A 273 -13.30 10.41 21.86
C PHE A 273 -12.91 11.23 23.10
N LYS A 274 -12.53 10.60 24.21
CA LYS A 274 -12.01 11.34 25.37
C LYS A 274 -10.79 12.18 24.97
N GLN A 275 -9.85 11.57 24.25
CA GLN A 275 -8.66 12.25 23.77
C GLN A 275 -8.98 13.35 22.74
N TYR A 276 -10.03 13.17 21.94
CA TYR A 276 -10.49 14.20 21.00
C TYR A 276 -10.95 15.48 21.71
N GLU A 277 -11.68 15.36 22.81
CA GLU A 277 -12.06 16.52 23.63
C GLU A 277 -10.85 17.10 24.41
N ASP A 278 -9.96 16.25 24.93
CA ASP A 278 -8.70 16.69 25.55
C ASP A 278 -7.82 17.46 24.52
N MET A 279 -7.80 17.03 23.25
CA MET A 279 -7.07 17.70 22.17
C MET A 279 -7.63 19.09 21.86
N LYS A 280 -8.96 19.29 21.87
CA LYS A 280 -9.59 20.62 21.66
C LYS A 280 -9.22 21.63 22.73
N THR A 281 -9.04 21.17 23.98
CA THR A 281 -8.66 22.03 25.11
C THR A 281 -7.15 22.32 25.18
N GLN A 282 -6.38 21.90 24.17
CA GLN A 282 -4.92 22.01 24.09
C GLN A 282 -4.15 21.30 25.22
N ALA A 283 -4.80 20.35 25.93
CA ALA A 283 -4.22 19.67 27.09
C ALA A 283 -3.34 18.45 26.76
N VAL A 284 -3.17 18.11 25.47
CA VAL A 284 -2.57 16.85 25.00
C VAL A 284 -1.23 17.08 24.30
N GLN A 285 -0.20 16.34 24.73
CA GLN A 285 1.09 16.24 24.04
C GLN A 285 0.98 15.36 22.78
N ALA A 286 1.73 15.71 21.74
CA ALA A 286 1.80 14.92 20.50
C ALA A 286 2.21 13.46 20.76
N GLY A 287 1.75 12.54 19.89
CA GLY A 287 2.10 11.12 19.94
C GLY A 287 1.19 10.21 20.79
N THR A 288 0.12 10.73 21.40
CA THR A 288 -0.79 9.93 22.26
C THR A 288 -2.15 9.57 21.63
N VAL A 289 -2.39 9.96 20.36
CA VAL A 289 -3.68 9.81 19.67
C VAL A 289 -4.07 8.33 19.50
N ASP A 290 -5.27 7.98 19.95
CA ASP A 290 -5.84 6.65 19.86
C ASP A 290 -6.07 6.27 18.39
N LYS A 291 -5.49 5.14 17.98
CA LYS A 291 -5.63 4.59 16.62
C LYS A 291 -7.07 4.23 16.31
N GLU A 292 -7.91 3.96 17.31
CA GLU A 292 -9.34 3.72 17.12
C GLU A 292 -10.12 4.98 16.70
N LEU A 293 -9.63 6.18 17.01
CA LEU A 293 -10.27 7.43 16.61
C LEU A 293 -10.26 7.61 15.07
N ASP A 294 -9.24 7.03 14.41
CA ASP A 294 -9.00 7.19 12.98
C ASP A 294 -10.11 6.61 12.08
N LYS A 295 -10.79 5.54 12.54
CA LYS A 295 -11.91 4.89 11.82
C LYS A 295 -13.09 5.85 11.59
N TRP A 296 -13.28 6.82 12.49
CA TRP A 296 -14.37 7.80 12.46
C TRP A 296 -14.19 8.89 11.41
N LYS A 297 -12.95 9.19 10.99
CA LYS A 297 -12.66 10.25 10.02
C LYS A 297 -13.24 9.98 8.63
N PHE A 298 -13.36 8.72 8.20
CA PHE A 298 -13.57 8.34 6.79
C PHE A 298 -14.83 8.92 6.17
N LEU A 299 -16.01 8.62 6.74
CA LEU A 299 -17.27 8.98 6.09
C LEU A 299 -17.49 10.50 6.08
N PRO A 300 -17.31 11.24 7.20
CA PRO A 300 -17.48 12.69 7.20
C PRO A 300 -16.44 13.38 6.31
N MET A 301 -15.17 12.94 6.30
CA MET A 301 -14.13 13.50 5.43
C MET A 301 -14.50 13.36 3.94
N VAL A 302 -14.94 12.18 3.49
CA VAL A 302 -15.33 11.95 2.09
C VAL A 302 -16.53 12.84 1.71
N TYR A 303 -17.53 12.92 2.58
CA TYR A 303 -18.70 13.78 2.36
C TYR A 303 -18.33 15.27 2.32
N ARG A 304 -17.52 15.74 3.27
CA ARG A 304 -17.08 17.14 3.39
C ARG A 304 -16.15 17.55 2.25
N ALA A 305 -15.25 16.66 1.80
CA ALA A 305 -14.42 16.90 0.61
C ALA A 305 -15.24 17.06 -0.67
N TYR A 306 -16.35 16.34 -0.82
CA TYR A 306 -17.30 16.59 -1.91
C TYR A 306 -18.02 17.94 -1.76
N GLN A 307 -18.47 18.31 -0.54
CA GLN A 307 -19.11 19.60 -0.30
C GLN A 307 -18.17 20.80 -0.54
N MET A 308 -16.87 20.65 -0.29
CA MET A 308 -15.87 21.71 -0.47
C MET A 308 -15.57 22.02 -1.94
N ASN A 309 -15.69 21.04 -2.85
CA ASN A 309 -15.41 21.22 -4.28
C ASN A 309 -16.28 20.28 -5.16
N PRO A 310 -17.61 20.47 -5.21
CA PRO A 310 -18.53 19.54 -5.88
C PRO A 310 -18.33 19.47 -7.40
N ASP A 311 -17.69 20.47 -8.00
CA ASP A 311 -17.39 20.55 -9.44
C ASP A 311 -16.15 19.73 -9.85
N SER A 312 -15.36 19.26 -8.88
CA SER A 312 -14.27 18.32 -9.15
C SER A 312 -14.80 17.06 -9.86
N ARG A 313 -13.98 16.52 -10.76
CA ARG A 313 -14.30 15.30 -11.51
C ARG A 313 -13.83 14.05 -10.78
N PHE A 314 -12.77 14.19 -10.00
CA PHE A 314 -12.14 13.10 -9.25
C PHE A 314 -11.60 13.61 -7.90
N TRP A 315 -11.50 12.71 -6.94
CA TRP A 315 -10.85 12.91 -5.66
C TRP A 315 -9.85 11.79 -5.44
N MET A 316 -8.68 12.12 -4.90
CA MET A 316 -7.68 11.15 -4.47
C MET A 316 -7.39 11.38 -2.99
N PHE A 317 -7.80 10.44 -2.16
CA PHE A 317 -7.56 10.45 -0.72
C PHE A 317 -6.25 9.73 -0.43
N ILE A 318 -5.41 10.33 0.41
CA ILE A 318 -4.10 9.80 0.80
C ILE A 318 -3.81 10.02 2.28
N GLU A 319 -2.88 9.24 2.84
CA GLU A 319 -2.30 9.44 4.16
C GLU A 319 -1.05 10.33 4.04
N ALA A 320 -0.57 10.88 5.16
CA ALA A 320 0.61 11.76 5.17
C ALA A 320 1.94 11.02 4.91
N ASP A 321 1.90 9.69 4.80
CA ASP A 321 2.99 8.77 4.42
C ASP A 321 2.66 8.01 3.11
N THR A 322 1.76 8.54 2.27
CA THR A 322 1.48 8.03 0.92
C THR A 322 2.10 8.94 -0.14
N SER A 323 3.11 8.45 -0.88
CA SER A 323 3.58 9.19 -2.07
C SER A 323 2.53 9.16 -3.19
N LEU A 324 2.45 10.21 -4.01
CA LEU A 324 1.70 10.21 -5.27
C LEU A 324 2.54 10.75 -6.43
N SER A 325 2.53 10.02 -7.53
CA SER A 325 3.02 10.52 -8.82
C SER A 325 1.99 11.46 -9.45
N TRP A 326 2.25 12.76 -9.42
CA TRP A 326 1.36 13.76 -9.99
C TRP A 326 1.19 13.58 -11.50
N THR A 327 2.25 13.24 -12.25
CA THR A 327 2.16 12.98 -13.69
C THR A 327 1.25 11.79 -13.99
N ASN A 328 1.38 10.70 -13.24
CA ASN A 328 0.58 9.50 -13.48
C ASN A 328 -0.87 9.67 -13.02
N VAL A 329 -1.13 10.39 -11.92
CA VAL A 329 -2.48 10.79 -11.51
C VAL A 329 -3.17 11.57 -12.62
N LEU A 330 -2.54 12.62 -13.15
CA LEU A 330 -3.10 13.43 -14.22
C LEU A 330 -3.29 12.65 -15.52
N GLN A 331 -2.36 11.77 -15.87
CA GLN A 331 -2.50 10.90 -17.02
C GLN A 331 -3.61 9.86 -16.83
N TRP A 332 -3.83 9.35 -15.62
CA TRP A 332 -4.91 8.41 -15.31
C TRP A 332 -6.29 9.04 -15.47
N ILE A 333 -6.53 10.19 -14.85
CA ILE A 333 -7.85 10.87 -14.92
C ILE A 333 -8.22 11.30 -16.33
N ASN A 334 -7.24 11.68 -17.17
CA ASN A 334 -7.47 12.02 -18.58
C ASN A 334 -7.96 10.84 -19.44
N ARG A 335 -7.97 9.60 -18.91
CA ARG A 335 -8.42 8.36 -19.58
C ARG A 335 -9.76 7.84 -19.04
N LEU A 336 -10.37 8.51 -18.07
CA LEU A 336 -11.57 8.06 -17.37
C LEU A 336 -12.78 8.99 -17.63
N ASP A 337 -13.96 8.41 -17.74
CA ASP A 337 -15.22 9.17 -17.71
C ASP A 337 -15.65 9.38 -16.26
N TYR A 338 -15.50 10.62 -15.78
CA TYR A 338 -15.82 11.02 -14.41
C TYR A 338 -17.27 10.79 -13.98
N ARG A 339 -18.17 10.57 -14.94
CA ARG A 339 -19.61 10.31 -14.72
C ARG A 339 -19.88 8.87 -14.30
N ILE A 340 -18.99 7.93 -14.63
CA ILE A 340 -19.09 6.53 -14.21
C ILE A 340 -18.68 6.44 -12.74
N PRO A 341 -19.43 5.74 -11.86
CA PRO A 341 -19.20 5.74 -10.42
C PRO A 341 -18.05 4.81 -10.02
N TYR A 342 -16.82 5.32 -10.10
CA TYR A 342 -15.61 4.64 -9.65
C TYR A 342 -15.37 4.91 -8.17
N TYR A 343 -15.34 3.85 -7.36
CA TYR A 343 -14.62 3.79 -6.08
C TYR A 343 -13.46 2.81 -6.28
N SER A 344 -12.22 3.24 -6.09
CA SER A 344 -11.05 2.48 -6.53
C SER A 344 -9.86 2.61 -5.57
N GLY A 345 -9.03 1.57 -5.50
CA GLY A 345 -7.87 1.51 -4.62
C GLY A 345 -7.03 0.26 -4.85
N ALA A 346 -5.93 0.12 -4.11
CA ALA A 346 -5.30 -1.18 -3.94
C ALA A 346 -6.31 -2.12 -3.24
N PRO A 347 -6.54 -3.34 -3.76
CA PRO A 347 -7.55 -4.24 -3.24
C PRO A 347 -7.07 -4.89 -1.94
N THR A 348 -7.90 -4.81 -0.90
CA THR A 348 -7.77 -5.64 0.30
C THR A 348 -9.10 -6.32 0.64
N PHE A 349 -9.06 -7.27 1.55
CA PHE A 349 -10.20 -8.11 1.93
C PHE A 349 -10.29 -8.22 3.46
N LEU A 350 -11.49 -8.03 3.98
CA LEU A 350 -11.87 -8.39 5.35
C LEU A 350 -13.12 -9.24 5.24
N THR A 351 -13.05 -10.48 5.73
CA THR A 351 -14.04 -11.55 5.48
C THR A 351 -14.39 -11.69 4.00
N ASP A 352 -15.57 -11.23 3.62
CA ASP A 352 -16.21 -11.27 2.30
C ASP A 352 -16.26 -9.89 1.63
N VAL A 353 -15.84 -8.83 2.33
CA VAL A 353 -15.81 -7.46 1.83
C VAL A 353 -14.48 -7.18 1.14
N LYS A 354 -14.53 -6.92 -0.17
CA LYS A 354 -13.41 -6.36 -0.95
C LYS A 354 -13.47 -4.83 -0.94
N PHE A 355 -12.39 -4.16 -0.57
CA PHE A 355 -12.35 -2.70 -0.46
C PHE A 355 -11.01 -2.07 -0.89
N ALA A 356 -11.02 -0.74 -1.02
CA ALA A 356 -9.82 0.06 -1.25
C ALA A 356 -9.06 0.22 0.08
N GLN A 357 -7.85 -0.33 0.15
CA GLN A 357 -6.96 -0.13 1.31
C GLN A 357 -6.57 1.35 1.42
N ARG A 358 -6.74 1.95 2.61
CA ARG A 358 -6.48 3.37 2.85
C ARG A 358 -5.07 3.86 2.46
N GLY A 359 -4.02 3.12 2.81
CA GLY A 359 -2.64 3.59 2.75
C GLY A 359 -2.11 3.80 1.32
N ALA A 360 -2.46 2.91 0.39
CA ALA A 360 -2.16 3.10 -1.04
C ALA A 360 -2.95 4.26 -1.69
N GLY A 361 -3.92 4.81 -0.96
CA GLY A 361 -4.83 5.86 -1.40
C GLY A 361 -6.13 5.33 -2.03
N ILE A 362 -7.16 6.16 -1.96
CA ILE A 362 -8.51 5.87 -2.44
C ILE A 362 -8.90 6.88 -3.52
N PHE A 363 -9.22 6.39 -4.71
CA PHE A 363 -9.63 7.18 -5.86
C PHE A 363 -11.15 7.12 -6.06
N ILE A 364 -11.81 8.28 -6.15
CA ILE A 364 -13.27 8.37 -6.26
C ILE A 364 -13.66 9.35 -7.38
N SER A 365 -14.57 8.96 -8.28
CA SER A 365 -15.10 9.84 -9.32
C SER A 365 -16.28 10.70 -8.85
N GLN A 366 -16.61 11.75 -9.60
CA GLN A 366 -17.81 12.56 -9.36
C GLN A 366 -19.10 11.73 -9.42
N GLY A 367 -19.19 10.76 -10.34
CA GLY A 367 -20.32 9.82 -10.40
C GLY A 367 -20.52 9.10 -9.07
N ALA A 368 -19.43 8.59 -8.47
CA ALA A 368 -19.44 7.92 -7.19
C ALA A 368 -19.75 8.91 -6.05
N MET A 369 -19.08 10.07 -6.01
CA MET A 369 -19.31 11.09 -4.99
C MET A 369 -20.75 11.59 -4.94
N ARG A 370 -21.40 11.79 -6.09
CA ARG A 370 -22.79 12.25 -6.15
C ARG A 370 -23.78 11.22 -5.59
N LEU A 371 -23.54 9.93 -5.85
CA LEU A 371 -24.32 8.84 -5.28
C LEU A 371 -24.08 8.72 -3.78
N TYR A 372 -22.81 8.64 -3.38
CA TYR A 372 -22.39 8.58 -1.98
C TYR A 372 -22.96 9.74 -1.15
N ALA A 373 -22.80 10.99 -1.62
CA ALA A 373 -23.27 12.17 -0.92
C ALA A 373 -24.80 12.26 -0.83
N LYS A 374 -25.55 11.63 -1.75
CA LYS A 374 -27.00 11.46 -1.60
C LYS A 374 -27.28 10.48 -0.47
N SER A 375 -26.75 9.26 -0.54
CA SER A 375 -27.00 8.22 0.46
C SER A 375 -26.49 8.59 1.86
N TYR A 376 -25.42 9.37 1.98
CA TYR A 376 -24.90 9.88 3.25
C TYR A 376 -25.94 10.67 4.03
N ARG A 377 -26.65 11.62 3.37
CA ARG A 377 -27.70 12.42 4.02
C ARG A 377 -28.89 11.58 4.49
N GLU A 378 -29.11 10.43 3.89
CA GLU A 378 -30.23 9.52 4.18
C GLU A 378 -29.86 8.47 5.25
N HIS A 379 -28.60 7.99 5.26
CA HIS A 379 -28.19 6.79 6.01
C HIS A 379 -27.10 7.02 7.07
N TYR A 380 -26.40 8.16 7.08
CA TYR A 380 -25.24 8.36 7.95
C TYR A 380 -25.59 8.20 9.44
N ALA A 381 -26.48 9.03 9.98
CA ALA A 381 -26.82 9.05 11.40
C ALA A 381 -27.58 7.79 11.88
N THR A 382 -28.29 7.10 10.98
CA THR A 382 -29.15 5.95 11.33
C THR A 382 -28.47 4.60 11.16
N THR A 383 -27.55 4.49 10.19
CA THR A 383 -27.04 3.20 9.71
C THR A 383 -25.52 3.15 9.67
N TRP A 384 -24.84 4.19 9.18
CA TRP A 384 -23.40 4.15 8.95
C TRP A 384 -22.58 4.55 10.19
N GLU A 385 -22.93 5.64 10.87
CA GLU A 385 -22.28 6.06 12.13
C GLU A 385 -22.39 4.96 13.23
N PRO A 386 -23.56 4.31 13.44
CA PRO A 386 -23.66 3.13 14.33
C PRO A 386 -22.95 1.86 13.84
N ARG A 387 -22.43 1.86 12.60
CA ARG A 387 -21.60 0.77 12.06
C ARG A 387 -20.11 1.06 12.26
N VAL A 388 -19.65 2.30 12.02
CA VAL A 388 -18.29 2.74 12.36
C VAL A 388 -17.96 2.42 13.83
N SER A 389 -18.94 2.57 14.73
CA SER A 389 -18.80 2.27 16.16
C SER A 389 -18.54 0.79 16.53
N LYS A 390 -18.67 -0.15 15.58
CA LYS A 390 -18.61 -1.61 15.81
C LYS A 390 -17.53 -2.33 15.00
N GLU A 391 -17.00 -1.65 13.99
CA GLU A 391 -16.09 -2.22 12.99
C GLU A 391 -14.66 -1.71 13.26
N CYS A 392 -13.65 -2.48 12.90
CA CYS A 392 -12.24 -2.08 13.09
C CYS A 392 -11.82 -0.88 12.22
N CYS A 393 -12.41 -0.76 11.03
CA CYS A 393 -11.70 -0.26 9.87
C CYS A 393 -12.59 0.69 9.05
N GLY A 394 -12.30 1.99 9.09
CA GLY A 394 -13.15 3.01 8.47
C GLY A 394 -13.16 3.01 6.94
N ASP A 395 -12.11 2.50 6.29
CA ASP A 395 -12.04 2.25 4.85
C ASP A 395 -12.93 1.08 4.42
N MET A 396 -13.00 0.01 5.23
CA MET A 396 -13.98 -1.05 5.05
C MET A 396 -15.42 -0.51 5.19
N VAL A 397 -15.70 0.30 6.22
CA VAL A 397 -17.05 0.91 6.37
C VAL A 397 -17.36 1.89 5.23
N LEU A 398 -16.37 2.60 4.70
CA LEU A 398 -16.53 3.42 3.49
C LEU A 398 -16.93 2.56 2.28
N SER A 399 -16.34 1.37 2.10
CA SER A 399 -16.72 0.45 1.01
C SER A 399 -18.17 -0.06 1.13
N VAL A 400 -18.62 -0.34 2.36
CA VAL A 400 -20.01 -0.70 2.65
C VAL A 400 -20.95 0.45 2.29
N ALA A 401 -20.61 1.67 2.70
CA ALA A 401 -21.38 2.87 2.39
C ALA A 401 -21.43 3.18 0.88
N MET A 402 -20.32 2.97 0.15
CA MET A 402 -20.26 3.04 -1.31
C MET A 402 -21.15 2.00 -1.98
N SER A 403 -21.08 0.74 -1.55
CA SER A 403 -21.93 -0.35 -2.06
C SER A 403 -23.42 -0.07 -1.83
N GLN A 404 -23.79 0.40 -0.63
CA GLN A 404 -25.16 0.83 -0.31
C GLN A 404 -25.60 2.11 -1.06
N ALA A 405 -24.65 2.90 -1.57
CA ALA A 405 -24.91 4.00 -2.50
C ALA A 405 -24.93 3.56 -3.98
N HIS A 406 -24.87 2.25 -4.27
CA HIS A 406 -24.76 1.68 -5.62
C HIS A 406 -23.50 2.13 -6.38
N VAL A 407 -22.39 2.30 -5.66
CA VAL A 407 -21.05 2.55 -6.23
C VAL A 407 -20.24 1.25 -6.17
N GLU A 408 -19.69 0.84 -7.32
CA GLU A 408 -18.90 -0.39 -7.43
C GLU A 408 -17.40 -0.16 -7.11
N PHE A 409 -16.74 -1.21 -6.61
CA PHE A 409 -15.29 -1.22 -6.41
C PHE A 409 -14.54 -1.58 -7.71
N TYR A 410 -13.57 -0.75 -8.06
CA TYR A 410 -12.67 -0.92 -9.20
C TYR A 410 -11.23 -1.18 -8.74
N ASP A 411 -10.65 -2.27 -9.22
CA ASP A 411 -9.28 -2.63 -8.86
C ASP A 411 -8.25 -1.68 -9.50
N ALA A 412 -7.42 -1.04 -8.66
CA ALA A 412 -6.36 -0.14 -9.12
C ALA A 412 -4.98 -0.82 -9.20
N PHE A 413 -4.78 -1.99 -8.62
CA PHE A 413 -3.46 -2.64 -8.58
C PHE A 413 -2.91 -2.91 -10.00
N PRO A 414 -1.61 -2.72 -10.25
CA PRO A 414 -0.56 -2.26 -9.33
C PRO A 414 -0.36 -0.74 -9.31
N LYS A 415 -1.23 0.07 -9.93
CA LYS A 415 -1.04 1.53 -10.01
C LYS A 415 -0.98 2.16 -8.63
N LEU A 416 -1.93 1.80 -7.77
CA LEU A 416 -1.90 2.12 -6.35
C LEU A 416 -1.27 0.95 -5.61
N GLN A 417 -0.28 1.25 -4.76
CA GLN A 417 0.61 0.26 -4.14
C GLN A 417 0.68 0.43 -2.63
N SER A 418 0.55 -0.69 -1.92
CA SER A 418 0.58 -0.80 -0.45
C SER A 418 1.95 -1.24 0.08
N GLU A 419 2.95 -1.22 -0.78
CA GLU A 419 4.36 -1.52 -0.52
C GLU A 419 5.22 -0.29 -0.80
N THR A 420 6.50 -0.38 -0.46
CA THR A 420 7.52 0.63 -0.75
C THR A 420 8.41 0.19 -1.92
N PRO A 421 9.17 1.09 -2.57
CA PRO A 421 10.17 0.70 -3.57
C PRO A 421 11.19 -0.31 -3.04
N ALA A 422 11.47 -0.25 -1.74
CA ALA A 422 12.34 -1.18 -1.04
C ALA A 422 11.75 -2.59 -0.93
N THR A 423 10.47 -2.71 -0.58
CA THR A 423 9.83 -3.97 -0.17
C THR A 423 9.07 -4.70 -1.29
N ILE A 424 8.65 -3.97 -2.34
CA ILE A 424 7.86 -4.50 -3.45
C ILE A 424 8.55 -5.66 -4.22
N ASP A 425 7.73 -6.61 -4.66
CA ASP A 425 8.05 -7.65 -5.63
C ASP A 425 8.20 -7.09 -7.05
N TRP A 426 9.43 -6.73 -7.45
CA TRP A 426 9.72 -6.24 -8.79
C TRP A 426 9.51 -7.32 -9.86
N THR A 427 8.40 -7.20 -10.59
CA THR A 427 7.93 -8.21 -11.56
C THR A 427 7.35 -7.56 -12.82
N ASN A 428 7.28 -8.32 -13.92
CA ASN A 428 6.66 -7.91 -15.21
C ASN A 428 5.20 -7.42 -15.03
N LEU A 429 4.48 -7.87 -14.00
CA LEU A 429 3.13 -7.38 -13.66
C LEU A 429 3.14 -5.87 -13.42
N HIS A 430 4.11 -5.39 -12.64
CA HIS A 430 4.33 -3.99 -12.31
C HIS A 430 4.99 -3.23 -13.45
N TRP A 431 6.03 -3.81 -14.06
CA TRP A 431 7.07 -3.12 -14.84
C TRP A 431 6.58 -2.03 -15.82
N CYS A 432 5.52 -2.31 -16.59
CA CYS A 432 4.97 -1.37 -17.59
C CYS A 432 3.62 -0.74 -17.19
N SER A 433 3.20 -0.92 -15.93
CA SER A 433 2.14 -0.11 -15.34
C SER A 433 2.71 1.27 -14.97
N PRO A 434 1.93 2.35 -15.08
CA PRO A 434 2.26 3.59 -14.40
C PRO A 434 2.19 3.37 -12.89
N MET A 435 3.11 4.01 -12.18
CA MET A 435 3.28 3.98 -10.73
C MET A 435 2.57 5.21 -10.14
N VAL A 436 1.39 5.04 -9.54
CA VAL A 436 0.57 6.16 -9.06
C VAL A 436 0.83 6.48 -7.58
N SER A 437 1.03 5.47 -6.72
CA SER A 437 1.34 5.67 -5.30
C SER A 437 2.36 4.67 -4.76
N TRP A 438 2.91 4.97 -3.58
CA TRP A 438 3.63 4.05 -2.69
C TRP A 438 3.27 4.34 -1.24
N HIS A 439 3.27 3.33 -0.38
CA HIS A 439 2.96 3.45 1.04
C HIS A 439 3.52 2.25 1.83
N PRO A 440 3.99 2.41 3.08
CA PRO A 440 4.19 3.66 3.81
C PRO A 440 5.56 4.29 3.54
N MET A 441 5.61 5.62 3.44
CA MET A 441 6.80 6.40 3.07
C MET A 441 7.16 7.41 4.17
N ASN A 442 8.43 7.50 4.55
CA ASN A 442 8.90 8.58 5.43
C ASN A 442 9.19 9.87 4.63
N ALA A 443 9.55 10.96 5.31
CA ALA A 443 9.81 12.26 4.68
C ALA A 443 10.95 12.23 3.63
N ASP A 444 11.99 11.41 3.83
CA ASP A 444 13.10 11.28 2.89
C ASP A 444 12.67 10.46 1.65
N ASP A 445 11.96 9.35 1.87
CA ASP A 445 11.38 8.51 0.81
C ASP A 445 10.40 9.32 -0.07
N LEU A 446 9.51 10.12 0.56
CA LEU A 446 8.59 11.02 -0.14
C LEU A 446 9.34 12.04 -1.02
N SER A 447 10.43 12.63 -0.49
CA SER A 447 11.26 13.60 -1.21
C SER A 447 11.99 12.94 -2.38
N MET A 448 12.55 11.74 -2.18
CA MET A 448 13.21 10.95 -3.21
C MET A 448 12.28 10.57 -4.37
N ILE A 449 11.05 10.09 -4.08
CA ILE A 449 10.05 9.81 -5.13
C ILE A 449 9.71 11.07 -5.92
N TRP A 450 9.53 12.20 -5.22
CA TRP A 450 9.20 13.47 -5.85
C TRP A 450 10.31 13.97 -6.78
N GLU A 451 11.57 13.87 -6.36
CA GLU A 451 12.72 14.26 -7.18
C GLU A 451 12.87 13.37 -8.42
N ALA A 452 12.69 12.06 -8.29
CA ALA A 452 12.66 11.14 -9.43
C ALA A 452 11.55 11.53 -10.45
N GLU A 453 10.34 11.85 -9.97
CA GLU A 453 9.26 12.32 -10.84
C GLU A 453 9.53 13.70 -11.48
N ARG A 454 10.10 14.65 -10.74
CA ARG A 454 10.51 15.96 -11.30
C ARG A 454 11.55 15.78 -12.40
N ASN A 455 12.55 14.93 -12.18
CA ASN A 455 13.58 14.61 -13.18
C ASN A 455 12.95 13.96 -14.42
N TRP A 456 12.08 12.95 -14.23
CA TRP A 456 11.37 12.28 -15.31
C TRP A 456 10.55 13.25 -16.16
N THR A 457 9.75 14.11 -15.51
CA THR A 457 8.87 15.07 -16.21
C THR A 457 9.62 16.23 -16.84
N SER A 458 10.79 16.61 -16.32
CA SER A 458 11.70 17.57 -16.96
C SER A 458 12.28 17.01 -18.27
N GLU A 459 12.75 15.76 -18.25
CA GLU A 459 13.33 15.09 -19.43
C GLU A 459 12.29 14.71 -20.49
N HIS A 460 11.13 14.21 -20.07
CA HIS A 460 10.16 13.56 -20.97
C HIS A 460 8.84 14.34 -21.17
N GLY A 461 8.60 15.38 -20.38
CA GLY A 461 7.32 16.07 -20.33
C GLY A 461 6.17 15.26 -19.70
N TRP A 462 5.01 15.89 -19.59
CA TRP A 462 3.84 15.37 -18.87
C TRP A 462 2.99 14.34 -19.66
N SER A 463 3.36 14.01 -20.90
CA SER A 463 2.63 13.09 -21.77
C SER A 463 3.16 11.65 -21.72
N LYS A 464 4.38 11.44 -21.22
CA LYS A 464 4.98 10.11 -21.01
C LYS A 464 4.67 9.64 -19.59
N PRO A 465 4.03 8.48 -19.38
CA PRO A 465 3.80 7.96 -18.03
C PRO A 465 5.12 7.52 -17.40
N PHE A 466 5.26 7.66 -16.08
CA PHE A 466 6.41 7.16 -15.32
C PHE A 466 6.10 5.73 -14.86
N HIS A 467 6.72 4.72 -15.47
CA HIS A 467 6.42 3.32 -15.17
C HIS A 467 7.21 2.81 -13.96
N TYR A 468 6.77 1.68 -13.41
CA TYR A 468 7.57 0.95 -12.41
C TYR A 468 8.99 0.65 -12.92
N GLY A 469 9.15 0.24 -14.18
CA GLY A 469 10.48 -0.01 -14.75
C GLY A 469 11.38 1.23 -14.79
N ASP A 470 10.81 2.42 -15.00
CA ASP A 470 11.55 3.68 -14.98
C ASP A 470 11.96 4.06 -13.55
N ALA A 471 11.04 3.93 -12.59
CA ALA A 471 11.31 4.13 -11.17
C ALA A 471 12.34 3.13 -10.63
N PHE A 472 12.32 1.88 -11.09
CA PHE A 472 13.34 0.89 -10.77
C PHE A 472 14.74 1.37 -11.19
N VAL A 473 14.89 1.82 -12.44
CA VAL A 473 16.18 2.29 -12.99
C VAL A 473 16.70 3.52 -12.25
N GLN A 474 15.82 4.46 -11.87
CA GLN A 474 16.22 5.68 -11.19
C GLN A 474 16.50 5.48 -9.69
N ILE A 475 15.77 4.60 -9.01
CA ILE A 475 15.69 4.56 -7.54
C ILE A 475 16.33 3.29 -6.96
N ILE A 476 16.11 2.14 -7.61
CA ILE A 476 16.51 0.83 -7.07
C ILE A 476 17.85 0.38 -7.62
N GLU A 477 18.02 0.42 -8.95
CA GLU A 477 19.22 -0.06 -9.62
C GLU A 477 20.53 0.55 -9.08
N PRO A 478 20.62 1.87 -8.76
CA PRO A 478 21.83 2.46 -8.19
C PRO A 478 22.21 1.93 -6.80
N GLN A 479 21.31 1.20 -6.13
CA GLN A 479 21.50 0.65 -4.78
C GLN A 479 21.83 -0.85 -4.77
N LEU A 480 21.83 -1.52 -5.93
CA LEU A 480 22.09 -2.96 -6.04
C LEU A 480 23.59 -3.26 -6.16
N GLU A 481 24.07 -4.22 -5.38
CA GLU A 481 25.50 -4.59 -5.31
C GLU A 481 25.67 -6.11 -5.41
N ALA A 482 26.77 -6.60 -5.99
CA ALA A 482 26.98 -8.06 -6.08
C ALA A 482 27.08 -8.74 -4.70
N VAL A 483 27.57 -7.99 -3.69
CA VAL A 483 27.61 -8.33 -2.27
C VAL A 483 27.40 -7.02 -1.49
N LYS A 484 26.51 -7.00 -0.49
CA LYS A 484 26.16 -5.85 0.35
C LYS A 484 26.06 -6.27 1.82
N ASN A 485 26.90 -5.69 2.66
CA ASN A 485 26.98 -6.01 4.08
C ASN A 485 25.94 -5.24 4.91
N ASP A 486 25.58 -5.77 6.07
CA ASP A 486 24.62 -5.18 7.02
C ASP A 486 23.24 -4.86 6.39
N TRP A 487 22.78 -5.73 5.48
CA TRP A 487 21.65 -5.46 4.61
C TRP A 487 20.75 -6.67 4.43
N ASP A 488 19.44 -6.52 4.67
CA ASP A 488 18.44 -7.56 4.39
C ASP A 488 17.68 -7.21 3.11
N ASN A 489 17.93 -7.93 2.02
CA ASN A 489 17.22 -7.78 0.74
C ASN A 489 15.87 -8.52 0.68
N ILE A 490 15.40 -9.11 1.78
CA ILE A 490 14.13 -9.84 1.87
C ILE A 490 14.08 -11.05 0.89
N SER A 491 15.24 -11.67 0.64
CA SER A 491 15.33 -12.97 -0.03
C SER A 491 14.75 -14.07 0.88
N ALA A 492 13.75 -14.80 0.38
CA ALA A 492 12.96 -15.73 1.19
C ALA A 492 12.38 -16.95 0.43
N ASP A 493 12.55 -17.06 -0.89
CA ASP A 493 11.86 -18.06 -1.72
C ASP A 493 12.43 -19.49 -1.52
N SER A 494 13.64 -19.59 -0.98
CA SER A 494 14.23 -20.84 -0.49
C SER A 494 15.13 -20.54 0.71
N LYS A 495 15.16 -21.46 1.67
CA LYS A 495 15.87 -21.33 2.95
C LYS A 495 16.66 -22.61 3.24
N ILE A 496 17.95 -22.44 3.54
CA ILE A 496 18.84 -23.50 4.01
C ILE A 496 19.39 -23.05 5.37
N VAL A 497 19.15 -23.85 6.40
CA VAL A 497 19.69 -23.65 7.75
C VAL A 497 20.12 -25.00 8.26
N LYS A 498 21.30 -25.07 8.88
CA LYS A 498 21.75 -26.30 9.55
C LYS A 498 20.94 -26.49 10.84
N PRO A 499 20.23 -27.62 11.01
CA PRO A 499 19.50 -27.86 12.25
C PRO A 499 20.48 -27.96 13.44
N PRO A 500 20.16 -27.38 14.61
CA PRO A 500 21.06 -27.41 15.77
C PRO A 500 21.46 -28.84 16.14
N GLY A 501 22.77 -29.12 16.17
CA GLY A 501 23.28 -30.45 16.50
C GLY A 501 23.08 -31.51 15.42
N ALA A 502 22.73 -31.14 14.18
CA ALA A 502 22.65 -32.08 13.06
C ALA A 502 24.02 -32.75 12.80
N ASN A 503 24.06 -34.07 12.97
CA ASN A 503 25.23 -34.89 12.64
C ASN A 503 25.21 -35.24 11.15
N GLU A 504 26.22 -34.79 10.40
CA GLU A 504 26.37 -35.12 8.98
C GLU A 504 26.62 -36.61 8.72
N ALA A 505 27.06 -37.37 9.74
CA ALA A 505 27.23 -38.81 9.68
C ALA A 505 25.95 -39.61 10.03
N ASP A 506 24.83 -38.97 10.35
CA ASP A 506 23.53 -39.62 10.51
C ASP A 506 22.76 -39.62 9.16
N PRO A 507 22.64 -40.77 8.46
CA PRO A 507 21.98 -40.83 7.16
C PRO A 507 20.47 -40.62 7.23
N SER A 508 19.88 -40.66 8.42
CA SER A 508 18.44 -40.41 8.63
C SER A 508 18.11 -38.92 8.70
N SER A 509 19.10 -38.06 8.97
CA SER A 509 18.93 -36.61 9.06
C SER A 509 18.54 -35.99 7.71
N ASP A 510 17.56 -35.09 7.70
CA ASP A 510 17.27 -34.27 6.52
C ASP A 510 18.46 -33.39 6.10
N TRP A 511 19.37 -33.07 7.02
CA TRP A 511 20.62 -32.36 6.70
C TRP A 511 21.57 -33.19 5.83
N ALA A 512 21.60 -34.52 6.04
CA ALA A 512 22.44 -35.43 5.26
C ALA A 512 21.95 -35.59 3.80
N LYS A 513 20.67 -35.29 3.53
CA LYS A 513 20.06 -35.38 2.19
C LYS A 513 20.41 -34.22 1.25
N TYR A 514 20.82 -33.07 1.79
CA TYR A 514 21.34 -31.96 0.98
C TYR A 514 22.65 -32.38 0.29
N SER A 515 22.92 -31.83 -0.90
CA SER A 515 24.23 -31.97 -1.53
C SER A 515 25.30 -31.23 -0.73
N GLU A 516 26.58 -31.50 -1.00
CA GLU A 516 27.68 -30.83 -0.30
C GLU A 516 27.65 -29.31 -0.50
N GLU A 517 27.33 -28.85 -1.71
CA GLU A 517 27.17 -27.44 -2.05
C GLU A 517 26.04 -26.79 -1.24
N LEU A 518 24.90 -27.47 -1.11
CA LEU A 518 23.76 -26.99 -0.33
C LEU A 518 24.07 -26.98 1.17
N ARG A 519 24.82 -27.97 1.70
CA ARG A 519 25.31 -27.93 3.09
C ARG A 519 26.36 -26.85 3.32
N ASN A 520 27.19 -26.53 2.33
CA ASN A 520 28.19 -25.47 2.42
C ASN A 520 27.56 -24.07 2.39
N ALA A 521 26.36 -23.90 1.83
CA ALA A 521 25.66 -22.63 1.69
C ALA A 521 25.54 -21.81 2.99
N VAL A 522 25.42 -22.46 4.15
CA VAL A 522 25.30 -21.79 5.46
C VAL A 522 26.64 -21.29 6.01
N LYS A 523 27.77 -21.71 5.45
CA LYS A 523 29.12 -21.44 5.99
C LYS A 523 29.62 -20.04 5.65
N SER A 524 29.25 -19.48 4.50
CA SER A 524 29.73 -18.19 4.03
C SER A 524 28.74 -17.49 3.07
N PRO A 525 28.81 -16.15 2.94
CA PRO A 525 28.13 -15.42 1.87
C PRO A 525 28.48 -15.96 0.47
N GLU A 526 29.74 -16.32 0.25
CA GLU A 526 30.24 -16.84 -1.02
C GLU A 526 29.63 -18.20 -1.37
N ASP A 527 29.46 -19.10 -0.41
CA ASP A 527 28.81 -20.40 -0.62
C ASP A 527 27.29 -20.24 -0.79
N CYS A 528 26.67 -19.30 -0.09
CA CYS A 528 25.27 -18.98 -0.31
C CYS A 528 25.02 -18.41 -1.72
N LYS A 529 25.92 -17.53 -2.20
CA LYS A 529 25.90 -17.02 -3.58
C LYS A 529 26.02 -18.14 -4.62
N LYS A 530 26.88 -19.15 -4.40
CA LYS A 530 26.99 -20.32 -5.30
C LYS A 530 25.68 -21.09 -5.43
N VAL A 531 24.90 -21.22 -4.36
CA VAL A 531 23.56 -21.85 -4.45
C VAL A 531 22.60 -21.04 -5.30
N CYS A 532 22.64 -19.70 -5.22
CA CYS A 532 21.90 -18.85 -6.15
C CYS A 532 22.42 -18.96 -7.59
N GLU A 533 23.73 -19.13 -7.79
CA GLU A 533 24.30 -19.37 -9.13
C GLU A 533 23.80 -20.68 -9.75
N LEU A 534 23.71 -21.76 -8.97
CA LEU A 534 23.16 -23.06 -9.41
C LEU A 534 21.67 -22.98 -9.81
N ALA A 535 20.86 -22.20 -9.09
CA ALA A 535 19.46 -21.98 -9.41
C ALA A 535 19.32 -20.92 -10.53
N THR A 536 19.03 -21.34 -11.76
CA THR A 536 19.02 -20.46 -12.96
C THR A 536 18.01 -19.31 -12.89
N ASP A 537 16.96 -19.44 -12.08
CA ASP A 537 15.92 -18.43 -11.85
C ASP A 537 16.15 -17.57 -10.59
N CYS A 538 17.23 -17.80 -9.84
CA CYS A 538 17.57 -16.97 -8.69
C CYS A 538 18.15 -15.61 -9.13
N VAL A 539 17.67 -14.53 -8.54
CA VAL A 539 18.09 -13.15 -8.81
C VAL A 539 18.74 -12.47 -7.61
N GLN A 540 18.54 -13.02 -6.41
CA GLN A 540 19.11 -12.48 -5.17
C GLN A 540 19.33 -13.56 -4.10
N TRP A 541 20.21 -13.28 -3.16
CA TRP A 541 20.52 -14.16 -2.04
C TRP A 541 20.82 -13.35 -0.77
N LYS A 542 20.72 -13.97 0.40
CA LYS A 542 21.25 -13.43 1.66
C LYS A 542 21.76 -14.52 2.58
N HIS A 543 22.82 -14.21 3.31
CA HIS A 543 23.47 -15.07 4.30
C HIS A 543 23.49 -14.38 5.67
N SER A 544 23.41 -15.16 6.75
CA SER A 544 23.69 -14.69 8.10
C SER A 544 24.44 -15.75 8.89
N THR A 545 25.31 -15.32 9.81
CA THR A 545 26.03 -16.18 10.75
C THR A 545 25.21 -16.60 11.97
N LYS A 546 23.88 -16.41 11.94
CA LYS A 546 22.97 -16.76 13.02
C LYS A 546 22.95 -18.26 13.29
N GLY A 547 23.18 -18.64 14.56
CA GLY A 547 23.19 -20.05 14.96
C GLY A 547 24.35 -20.81 14.31
N GLU A 548 24.03 -21.84 13.52
CA GLU A 548 25.01 -22.58 12.69
C GLU A 548 25.08 -22.04 11.24
N GLY A 549 24.50 -20.87 10.99
CA GLY A 549 24.44 -20.20 9.69
C GLY A 549 23.10 -20.38 8.98
N GLU A 550 22.67 -19.34 8.26
CA GLU A 550 21.47 -19.35 7.42
C GLU A 550 21.78 -18.81 6.02
N CYS A 551 21.27 -19.47 4.99
CA CYS A 551 21.32 -19.01 3.59
C CYS A 551 19.92 -19.00 2.98
N TYR A 552 19.62 -17.94 2.22
CA TYR A 552 18.36 -17.79 1.51
C TYR A 552 18.61 -17.37 0.06
N SER A 553 17.82 -17.88 -0.86
CA SER A 553 17.79 -17.49 -2.26
C SER A 553 16.40 -17.03 -2.69
N GLY A 554 16.36 -16.14 -3.68
CA GLY A 554 15.16 -15.44 -4.12
C GLY A 554 15.12 -15.33 -5.64
N LYS A 555 13.96 -15.65 -6.22
CA LYS A 555 13.59 -15.56 -7.63
C LYS A 555 12.93 -14.23 -7.96
N VAL A 556 12.37 -13.57 -6.94
CA VAL A 556 11.82 -12.22 -7.03
C VAL A 556 12.86 -11.21 -6.56
N LEU A 557 12.96 -10.10 -7.30
CA LEU A 557 13.84 -9.00 -6.97
C LEU A 557 13.18 -8.05 -5.96
N ARG A 558 13.88 -7.77 -4.87
CA ARG A 558 13.53 -6.81 -3.81
C ARG A 558 14.82 -6.08 -3.40
N LEU A 559 14.71 -4.80 -3.03
CA LEU A 559 15.86 -4.06 -2.52
C LEU A 559 16.05 -4.29 -1.02
N GLY A 560 14.96 -4.37 -0.25
CA GLY A 560 15.01 -4.45 1.20
C GLY A 560 15.66 -3.23 1.84
N ARG A 561 16.25 -3.40 3.04
CA ARG A 561 16.77 -2.28 3.85
C ARG A 561 18.03 -2.64 4.62
N LYS A 562 18.80 -1.62 4.99
CA LYS A 562 19.91 -1.74 5.94
C LYS A 562 19.39 -2.25 7.29
N GLN A 563 20.04 -3.26 7.85
CA GLN A 563 19.69 -3.76 9.18
C GLN A 563 20.25 -2.81 10.26
N PRO A 564 19.44 -2.40 11.25
CA PRO A 564 19.96 -1.70 12.42
C PRO A 564 20.99 -2.57 13.14
N LYS A 565 22.17 -2.02 13.42
CA LYS A 565 23.19 -2.76 14.18
C LYS A 565 22.76 -2.85 15.64
N LYS A 566 22.52 -4.06 16.11
CA LYS A 566 22.37 -4.38 17.53
C LYS A 566 23.57 -5.18 18.00
N GLU A 567 24.09 -4.82 19.16
CA GLU A 567 25.28 -5.45 19.72
C GLU A 567 25.02 -6.94 20.00
N GLY A 568 25.88 -7.81 19.46
CA GLY A 568 25.75 -9.27 19.60
C GLY A 568 24.71 -9.94 18.68
N GLU A 569 23.90 -9.20 17.91
CA GLU A 569 23.02 -9.81 16.90
C GLU A 569 23.77 -10.03 15.56
N PRO A 570 23.63 -11.20 14.92
CA PRO A 570 24.23 -11.47 13.62
C PRO A 570 23.52 -10.65 12.53
N THR A 571 24.31 -10.01 11.65
CA THR A 571 23.77 -9.23 10.54
C THR A 571 23.55 -10.09 9.29
N TRP A 572 22.83 -9.53 8.31
CA TRP A 572 22.71 -10.08 6.97
C TRP A 572 23.80 -9.55 6.04
N THR A 573 24.39 -10.43 5.24
CA THR A 573 25.07 -10.08 3.99
C THR A 573 24.18 -10.52 2.84
N SER A 574 23.70 -9.55 2.05
CA SER A 574 22.85 -9.77 0.87
C SER A 574 23.67 -9.68 -0.41
N GLY A 575 23.12 -10.14 -1.53
CA GLY A 575 23.65 -9.85 -2.85
C GLY A 575 22.63 -10.08 -3.95
N TRP A 576 22.91 -9.49 -5.11
CA TRP A 576 22.05 -9.56 -6.29
C TRP A 576 22.83 -10.07 -7.51
N MET A 577 22.17 -10.88 -8.33
CA MET A 577 22.73 -11.44 -9.55
C MET A 577 22.61 -10.43 -10.69
N LEU A 578 23.48 -9.41 -10.67
CA LEU A 578 23.36 -8.20 -11.52
C LEU A 578 23.18 -8.51 -13.01
N ASP A 579 23.91 -9.49 -13.57
CA ASP A 579 23.76 -9.90 -14.98
C ASP A 579 22.36 -10.45 -15.30
N ARG A 580 21.77 -11.20 -14.35
CA ARG A 580 20.41 -11.73 -14.47
C ARG A 580 19.37 -10.61 -14.39
N ILE A 581 19.60 -9.62 -13.53
CA ILE A 581 18.75 -8.43 -13.40
C ILE A 581 18.81 -7.58 -14.68
N GLN A 582 20.00 -7.38 -15.25
CA GLN A 582 20.14 -6.66 -16.52
C GLN A 582 19.44 -7.39 -17.67
N LYS A 583 19.48 -8.73 -17.71
CA LYS A 583 18.66 -9.52 -18.64
C LYS A 583 17.15 -9.35 -18.39
N ILE A 584 16.70 -9.40 -17.14
CA ILE A 584 15.30 -9.18 -16.77
C ILE A 584 14.78 -7.82 -17.25
N LYS A 585 15.57 -6.75 -17.10
CA LYS A 585 15.23 -5.41 -17.62
C LYS A 585 15.03 -5.40 -19.14
N GLN A 586 15.86 -6.14 -19.88
CA GLN A 586 15.76 -6.27 -21.34
C GLN A 586 14.53 -7.10 -21.74
N ASP A 587 14.31 -8.25 -21.09
CA ASP A 587 13.18 -9.15 -21.34
C ASP A 587 11.82 -8.49 -21.01
N TRP A 588 11.78 -7.55 -20.06
CA TRP A 588 10.56 -6.83 -19.65
C TRP A 588 10.40 -5.44 -20.30
N ALA A 589 11.26 -5.08 -21.28
CA ALA A 589 11.22 -3.77 -21.94
C ALA A 589 9.81 -3.40 -22.46
N CYS A 590 9.35 -2.21 -22.06
CA CYS A 590 7.95 -1.83 -22.22
C CYS A 590 7.60 -1.41 -23.65
N LYS A 591 6.82 -2.26 -24.33
CA LYS A 591 6.22 -1.97 -25.65
C LYS A 591 5.00 -1.06 -25.55
N GLU A 592 4.19 -1.24 -24.51
CA GLU A 592 2.94 -0.51 -24.27
C GLU A 592 2.74 -0.25 -22.77
N THR A 593 2.09 0.87 -22.42
CA THR A 593 1.72 1.15 -21.03
C THR A 593 0.50 0.33 -20.62
N LYS A 594 0.65 -0.49 -19.58
CA LYS A 594 -0.39 -1.31 -18.97
C LYS A 594 -1.31 -0.45 -18.08
N TRP A 595 -2.13 0.42 -18.70
CA TRP A 595 -3.16 1.22 -18.03
C TRP A 595 -4.33 0.40 -17.43
N ARG A 596 -4.16 -0.92 -17.23
CA ARG A 596 -5.24 -1.86 -16.86
C ARG A 596 -6.02 -1.31 -15.67
N PHE A 597 -7.28 -0.99 -15.94
CA PHE A 597 -8.27 -0.51 -15.00
C PHE A 597 -9.51 -1.34 -15.34
N ASN A 598 -10.04 -2.08 -14.36
CA ASN A 598 -11.01 -3.13 -14.60
C ASN A 598 -12.42 -2.58 -14.88
N GLN A 599 -12.56 -1.86 -16.00
CA GLN A 599 -13.83 -1.70 -16.68
C GLN A 599 -14.21 -3.07 -17.23
N LYS A 600 -15.09 -3.78 -16.52
CA LYS A 600 -15.89 -4.84 -17.14
C LYS A 600 -16.67 -4.16 -18.27
N ARG A 601 -16.39 -4.55 -19.52
CA ARG A 601 -17.22 -4.18 -20.68
C ARG A 601 -18.47 -5.05 -20.72
#